data_AF-A0A7X1H7W0-F1
#
_entry.id   AF-A0A7X1H7W0-F1
#
_cell.length_a   1.000
_cell.length_b   1.000
_cell.length_c   1.000
_cell.angle_alpha   90.00
_cell.angle_beta   90.00
_cell.angle_gamma   90.00
#
_symmetry.space_group_name_H-M   'P 1'
#
loop_
_entity.id
_entity.type
_entity.pdbx_description
1 polymer ?
#
loop_
_entity_poly.entity_id
_entity_poly.type
_entity_poly.pdbx_seq_one_letter_code
_entity_poly.pdbx_strand_id
1 'polypeptide(L)'
;MVQKGKGDYKNWFDQGYKNGYEFARSEAVYDELAVVYRAKGIPTNWDIYRAEILNKHLGDKSFDFQAYSAGFARACIEFFEKI
;
A
#
# COMPACT_ATOMS: atom_id res chain seq x y z
N MET A 1 -3.33 21.26 -18.50
CA MET A 1 -4.56 20.46 -18.34
C MET A 1 -4.29 19.10 -18.95
N VAL A 2 -3.90 18.09 -18.16
CA VAL A 2 -3.60 16.76 -18.69
C VAL A 2 -4.85 15.89 -18.60
N GLN A 3 -5.30 15.49 -19.78
CA GLN A 3 -6.43 14.61 -20.05
C GLN A 3 -6.19 13.27 -19.36
N LYS A 4 -7.07 12.87 -18.43
CA LYS A 4 -7.07 11.52 -17.85
C LYS A 4 -8.01 10.67 -18.70
N GLY A 5 -7.41 9.99 -19.68
CA GLY A 5 -8.10 9.05 -20.55
C GLY A 5 -8.78 7.95 -19.74
N LYS A 6 -10.02 7.65 -20.14
CA LYS A 6 -10.77 6.45 -19.76
C LYS A 6 -9.97 5.21 -20.18
N GLY A 7 -9.70 4.35 -19.21
CA GLY A 7 -9.01 3.07 -19.39
C GLY A 7 -9.15 2.28 -18.09
N ASP A 8 -10.32 1.69 -17.90
CA ASP A 8 -10.73 0.81 -16.80
C ASP A 8 -9.94 -0.52 -16.76
N TYR A 9 -8.61 -0.44 -16.70
CA TYR A 9 -7.79 -1.49 -16.14
C TYR A 9 -7.20 -0.90 -14.87
N LYS A 10 -7.89 -1.12 -13.74
CA LYS A 10 -7.34 -0.84 -12.41
C LYS A 10 -6.00 -1.56 -12.32
N ASN A 11 -4.91 -0.84 -12.53
CA ASN A 11 -3.60 -1.38 -12.28
C ASN A 11 -3.48 -1.50 -10.76
N TRP A 12 -3.73 -2.71 -10.25
CA TRP A 12 -3.77 -2.97 -8.81
C TRP A 12 -2.46 -2.57 -8.14
N PHE A 13 -1.34 -2.62 -8.87
CA PHE A 13 -0.06 -2.07 -8.45
C PHE A 13 -0.14 -0.57 -8.13
N ASP A 14 -0.66 0.26 -9.04
CA ASP A 14 -0.76 1.71 -8.82
C ASP A 14 -1.70 2.03 -7.66
N GLN A 15 -2.77 1.25 -7.52
CA GLN A 15 -3.72 1.40 -6.41
C GLN A 15 -3.10 0.99 -5.07
N GLY A 16 -2.33 -0.10 -5.05
CA GLY A 16 -1.53 -0.50 -3.90
C GLY A 16 -0.49 0.56 -3.53
N TYR A 17 0.23 1.08 -4.52
CA TYR A 17 1.24 2.11 -4.35
C TYR A 17 0.67 3.39 -3.73
N LYS A 18 -0.47 3.88 -4.24
CA LYS A 18 -1.11 5.07 -3.66
C LYS A 18 -1.51 4.83 -2.19
N ASN A 19 -2.12 3.69 -1.91
CA ASN A 19 -2.55 3.33 -0.56
C ASN A 19 -1.36 3.15 0.39
N GLY A 20 -0.27 2.54 -0.07
CA GLY A 20 0.96 2.35 0.70
C GLY A 20 1.64 3.66 1.06
N TYR A 21 1.59 4.66 0.17
CA TYR A 21 2.11 6.00 0.45
C TYR A 21 1.26 6.73 1.51
N GLU A 22 -0.06 6.65 1.41
CA GLU A 22 -0.98 7.22 2.41
C GLU A 22 -0.82 6.53 3.77
N PHE A 23 -0.70 5.21 3.78
CA PHE A 23 -0.41 4.43 4.98
C PHE A 23 0.92 4.83 5.61
N ALA A 24 2.02 4.81 4.83
CA ALA A 24 3.35 5.17 5.33
C ALA A 24 3.39 6.61 5.87
N ARG A 25 2.69 7.55 5.22
CA ARG A 25 2.55 8.92 5.70
C ARG A 25 1.78 9.03 7.01
N SER A 26 0.70 8.24 7.18
CA SER A 26 -0.08 8.21 8.42
C SER A 26 0.70 7.56 9.56
N GLU A 27 1.42 6.47 9.28
CA GLU A 27 2.20 5.74 10.27
C GLU A 27 3.50 6.47 10.64
N ALA A 28 4.12 7.24 9.74
CA ALA A 28 5.32 8.02 10.04
C ALA A 28 5.08 9.21 10.99
N VAL A 29 3.82 9.54 11.28
CA VAL A 29 3.47 10.50 12.35
C VAL A 29 3.58 9.85 13.73
N TYR A 30 3.58 8.51 13.82
CA TYR A 30 3.83 7.78 15.05
C TYR A 30 5.35 7.48 15.16
N ASP A 31 6.05 8.27 15.98
CA ASP A 31 7.50 8.16 16.28
C ASP A 31 7.96 6.71 16.62
N GLU A 32 7.05 5.88 17.14
CA GLU A 32 7.32 4.49 17.52
C GLU A 32 7.47 3.52 16.31
N LEU A 33 7.03 3.89 15.10
CA LEU A 33 7.00 3.00 13.93
C LEU A 33 8.23 3.12 13.01
N ALA A 34 9.03 4.18 13.11
CA ALA A 34 10.37 4.23 12.50
C ALA A 34 11.29 3.11 13.03
N VAL A 35 11.01 2.60 14.23
CA VAL A 35 11.68 1.45 14.84
C VAL A 35 11.32 0.14 14.12
N VAL A 36 10.08 0.01 13.62
CA VAL A 36 9.63 -1.16 12.85
C VAL A 36 10.26 -1.19 11.46
N TYR A 37 10.46 -0.03 10.82
CA TYR A 37 11.25 0.07 9.59
C TYR A 37 12.71 -0.33 9.79
N ARG A 38 13.34 0.08 10.90
CA ARG A 38 14.69 -0.40 11.30
C ARG A 38 14.75 -1.91 11.53
N ALA A 39 13.64 -2.55 11.93
CA ALA A 39 13.56 -3.98 12.15
C ALA A 39 13.45 -4.82 10.86
N LYS A 40 13.37 -4.20 9.68
CA LYS A 40 13.18 -4.87 8.36
C LYS A 40 11.94 -5.78 8.31
N GLY A 41 10.93 -5.49 9.14
CA GLY A 41 9.70 -6.25 9.24
C GLY A 41 8.54 -5.53 8.57
N ILE A 42 7.58 -6.30 8.07
CA ILE A 42 6.28 -5.77 7.68
C ILE A 42 5.54 -5.36 8.96
N PRO A 43 4.98 -4.13 9.07
CA PRO A 43 4.33 -3.68 10.31
C PRO A 43 3.20 -4.61 10.74
N THR A 44 2.99 -4.85 12.04
CA THR A 44 1.88 -5.68 12.54
C THR A 44 0.51 -5.18 12.04
N ASN A 45 0.38 -3.87 11.85
CA ASN A 45 -0.82 -3.24 11.28
C ASN A 45 -1.06 -3.62 9.81
N TRP A 46 -0.05 -4.11 9.10
CA TRP A 46 -0.20 -4.64 7.75
C TRP A 46 -1.01 -5.92 7.70
N ASP A 47 -0.90 -6.83 8.67
CA ASP A 47 -1.70 -8.06 8.66
C ASP A 47 -3.19 -7.75 8.81
N ILE A 48 -3.53 -6.76 9.65
CA ILE A 48 -4.89 -6.23 9.78
C ILE A 48 -5.32 -5.54 8.47
N TYR A 49 -4.51 -4.64 7.95
CA TYR A 49 -4.79 -3.93 6.69
C TYR A 49 -4.97 -4.90 5.51
N ARG A 50 -4.13 -5.94 5.44
CA ARG A 50 -4.21 -7.02 4.45
C ARG A 50 -5.52 -7.76 4.57
N ALA A 51 -5.95 -8.12 5.78
CA ALA A 51 -7.22 -8.79 6.00
C ALA A 51 -8.39 -7.90 5.57
N GLU A 52 -8.34 -6.59 5.85
CA GLU A 52 -9.34 -5.61 5.41
C GLU A 52 -9.39 -5.47 3.88
N ILE A 53 -8.24 -5.39 3.21
CA ILE A 53 -8.17 -5.31 1.75
C ILE A 53 -8.69 -6.58 1.09
N LEU A 54 -8.30 -7.76 1.59
CA LEU A 54 -8.80 -9.04 1.10
C LEU A 54 -10.32 -9.17 1.32
N ASN A 55 -10.83 -8.70 2.47
CA ASN A 55 -12.26 -8.72 2.76
C ASN A 55 -13.03 -7.70 1.89
N LYS A 56 -12.45 -6.53 1.62
CA LYS A 56 -13.04 -5.48 0.78
C LYS A 56 -13.17 -5.92 -0.69
N HIS A 57 -12.23 -6.73 -1.16
CA HIS A 57 -12.24 -7.29 -2.51
C HIS A 57 -12.71 -8.75 -2.52
N LEU A 58 -13.32 -9.22 -1.44
CA LEU A 58 -13.86 -10.57 -1.34
C LEU A 58 -14.96 -10.75 -2.40
N GLY A 59 -14.73 -11.65 -3.35
CA GLY A 59 -15.64 -11.92 -4.47
C GLY A 59 -15.34 -11.12 -5.74
N ASP A 60 -14.39 -10.18 -5.74
CA ASP A 60 -13.89 -9.54 -6.94
C ASP A 60 -12.82 -10.42 -7.61
N LYS A 61 -13.22 -11.16 -8.64
CA LYS A 61 -12.31 -12.05 -9.40
C LYS A 61 -11.23 -11.29 -10.18
N SER A 62 -11.39 -9.99 -10.37
CA SER A 62 -10.39 -9.15 -11.04
C SER A 62 -9.31 -8.67 -10.09
N PHE A 63 -9.47 -8.86 -8.78
CA PHE A 63 -8.54 -8.38 -7.78
C PHE A 63 -7.22 -9.17 -7.77
N ASP A 64 -6.14 -8.48 -8.14
CA ASP A 64 -4.78 -9.01 -8.02
C ASP A 64 -4.13 -8.50 -6.74
N PHE A 65 -4.25 -9.31 -5.68
CA PHE A 65 -3.65 -9.01 -4.38
C PHE A 65 -2.11 -8.97 -4.45
N GLN A 66 -1.49 -9.73 -5.35
CA GLN A 66 -0.04 -9.77 -5.48
C GLN A 66 0.48 -8.47 -6.11
N ALA A 67 -0.15 -8.00 -7.19
CA ALA A 67 0.18 -6.71 -7.79
C ALA A 67 -0.08 -5.57 -6.81
N TYR A 68 -1.23 -5.59 -6.11
CA TYR A 68 -1.56 -4.61 -5.08
C TYR A 68 -0.53 -4.56 -3.95
N SER A 69 -0.19 -5.70 -3.36
CA SER A 69 0.78 -5.76 -2.26
C SER A 69 2.18 -5.34 -2.68
N ALA A 70 2.61 -5.66 -3.91
CA ALA A 70 3.89 -5.21 -4.46
C ALA A 70 3.96 -3.68 -4.60
N GLY A 71 2.90 -3.06 -5.12
CA GLY A 71 2.81 -1.59 -5.20
C GLY A 71 2.82 -0.94 -3.82
N PHE A 72 2.04 -1.49 -2.90
CA PHE A 72 1.96 -1.00 -1.52
C PHE A 72 3.33 -1.05 -0.82
N ALA A 73 3.99 -2.20 -0.85
CA ALA A 73 5.30 -2.37 -0.25
C ALA A 73 6.34 -1.41 -0.85
N ARG A 74 6.30 -1.23 -2.18
CA ARG A 74 7.18 -0.29 -2.88
C ARG A 74 6.98 1.14 -2.39
N ALA A 75 5.73 1.59 -2.23
CA ALA A 75 5.43 2.92 -1.72
C ALA A 75 5.89 3.12 -0.28
N CYS A 76 5.69 2.13 0.59
CA CYS A 76 6.19 2.21 1.97
C CYS A 76 7.72 2.30 2.01
N ILE A 77 8.42 1.44 1.26
CA ILE A 77 9.90 1.48 1.17
C ILE A 77 10.35 2.87 0.71
N GLU A 78 9.83 3.36 -0.42
CA GLU A 78 10.24 4.65 -0.97
C GLU A 78 9.93 5.83 -0.05
N PHE A 79 8.84 5.77 0.71
CA PHE A 79 8.49 6.82 1.66
C PHE A 79 9.47 6.86 2.83
N PHE A 80 9.76 5.71 3.44
CA PHE A 80 10.68 5.62 4.57
C PHE A 80 12.16 5.78 4.19
N GLU A 81 12.57 5.45 2.95
CA GLU A 81 13.93 5.77 2.45
C GLU A 81 14.15 7.28 2.27
N LYS A 82 13.07 8.07 2.15
CA LYS A 82 13.13 9.53 1.96
C LYS A 82 13.06 10.34 3.26
N ILE A 83 12.83 9.68 4.40
CA ILE A 83 12.83 10.28 5.75
C ILE A 83 14.23 10.15 6.34
#